data_AF-A0A931UTW6-F1
#
_entry.id   AF-A0A931UTW6-F1
#
_cell.length_a   1.000
_cell.length_b   1.000
_cell.length_c   1.000
_cell.angle_alpha   90.00
_cell.angle_beta   90.00
_cell.angle_gamma   90.00
#
_symmetry.space_group_name_H-M   'P 1'
#
loop_
_entity.id
_entity.type
_entity.pdbx_description
1 polymer ?
#
loop_
_entity_poly.entity_id
_entity_poly.type
_entity_poly.pdbx_seq_one_letter_code
_entity_poly.pdbx_strand_id
1 'polypeptide(L)'
;MEHCKHIPAMIPLDAHAFALHEAIGRAFVELEPWMQVSDWLHLAAGIAEVKYNSRHDDGPMYCEPIGPWNDRRDAIRSEYLLHATRLLYVCCSIESAVRQFLGPDAARAHGGIVRAIGALVAGSTAVVEPRGYEELAWHIAITGRGCNASFLGRVLAAASVPFRAAGAFLAYEVRNQLAHGIVRLPDVGDDEEGSLQRQVSLLAMSTRVLLLTLQMMIAVHVDKPDVVLDDDDEPAPAHRERFATLHLARGRNIGVGGPAGCVKV
;
A
#
# COMPACT_ATOMS: atom_id res chain seq x y z
N MET A 1 -14.31 -22.73 -9.96
CA MET A 1 -14.36 -21.66 -8.96
C MET A 1 -13.87 -22.20 -7.61
N GLU A 2 -12.60 -22.65 -7.54
CA GLU A 2 -12.02 -23.27 -6.32
C GLU A 2 -10.73 -22.56 -5.88
N HIS A 3 -10.54 -21.29 -6.26
CA HIS A 3 -9.32 -20.54 -5.98
C HIS A 3 -9.47 -19.42 -4.94
N CYS A 4 -10.48 -19.48 -4.07
CA CYS A 4 -10.41 -18.78 -2.78
C CYS A 4 -9.62 -19.64 -1.80
N LYS A 5 -8.31 -19.78 -2.03
CA LYS A 5 -7.40 -20.21 -0.97
C LYS A 5 -7.56 -19.23 0.20
N HIS A 6 -7.63 -19.74 1.43
CA HIS A 6 -7.77 -18.92 2.64
C HIS A 6 -6.84 -17.70 2.59
N ILE A 7 -7.41 -16.50 2.45
CA ILE A 7 -6.69 -15.27 2.74
C ILE A 7 -6.28 -15.39 4.21
N PRO A 8 -4.98 -15.30 4.55
CA PRO A 8 -4.53 -15.41 5.93
C PRO A 8 -5.31 -14.43 6.79
N ALA A 9 -5.65 -14.82 8.02
CA ALA A 9 -6.22 -13.88 8.98
C ALA A 9 -5.22 -12.73 9.17
N MET A 10 -5.58 -11.55 8.66
CA MET A 10 -4.75 -10.35 8.73
C MET A 10 -5.23 -9.49 9.88
N ILE A 11 -4.29 -8.81 10.56
CA ILE A 11 -4.62 -7.79 11.57
C ILE A 11 -5.55 -6.71 10.97
N PRO A 12 -6.41 -6.03 11.75
CA PRO A 12 -7.23 -4.92 11.26
C PRO A 12 -6.43 -3.81 10.54
N LEU A 13 -7.07 -3.06 9.62
CA LEU A 13 -6.38 -2.04 8.80
C LEU A 13 -5.84 -0.87 9.62
N ASP A 14 -6.65 -0.40 10.56
CA ASP A 14 -6.31 0.61 11.56
C ASP A 14 -5.14 0.14 12.43
N ALA A 15 -5.18 -1.10 12.92
CA ALA A 15 -4.08 -1.69 13.68
C ALA A 15 -2.78 -1.79 12.85
N HIS A 16 -2.88 -2.12 11.55
CA HIS A 16 -1.72 -2.17 10.67
C HIS A 16 -1.13 -0.78 10.40
N ALA A 17 -1.98 0.21 10.12
CA ALA A 17 -1.56 1.60 9.95
C ALA A 17 -0.90 2.14 11.22
N PHE A 18 -1.47 1.86 12.40
CA PHE A 18 -0.90 2.26 13.68
C PHE A 18 0.46 1.58 13.94
N ALA A 19 0.57 0.28 13.65
CA ALA A 19 1.83 -0.44 13.81
C ALA A 19 2.95 0.14 12.94
N LEU A 20 2.63 0.57 11.70
CA LEU A 20 3.59 1.25 10.82
C LEU A 20 3.91 2.66 11.32
N HIS A 21 2.92 3.42 11.80
CA HIS A 21 3.14 4.72 12.45
C HIS A 21 4.15 4.60 13.60
N GLU A 22 3.95 3.64 14.51
CA GLU A 22 4.90 3.42 15.61
C GLU A 22 6.27 2.96 15.12
N ALA A 23 6.33 2.10 14.10
CA ALA A 23 7.59 1.61 13.55
C ALA A 23 8.41 2.75 12.93
N ILE A 24 7.76 3.63 12.15
CA ILE A 24 8.38 4.83 11.59
C ILE A 24 8.83 5.76 12.71
N GLY A 25 7.96 6.01 13.69
CA GLY A 25 8.26 6.84 14.85
C GLY A 25 9.53 6.35 15.57
N ARG A 26 9.66 5.04 15.83
CA ARG A 26 10.86 4.48 16.48
C ARG A 26 12.11 4.50 15.60
N ALA A 27 11.97 4.26 14.30
CA ALA A 27 13.10 4.14 13.38
C ALA A 27 13.66 5.49 12.91
N PHE A 28 12.82 6.54 12.88
CA PHE A 28 13.13 7.80 12.22
C PHE A 28 12.78 9.04 13.07
N VAL A 29 12.78 8.95 14.41
CA VAL A 29 12.43 10.06 15.34
C VAL A 29 13.06 11.40 14.93
N GLU A 30 14.33 11.37 14.51
CA GLU A 30 15.12 12.59 14.24
C GLU A 30 14.93 13.14 12.81
N LEU A 31 14.15 12.46 11.97
CA LEU A 31 13.95 12.86 10.58
C LEU A 31 12.57 13.49 10.41
N GLU A 32 12.51 14.83 10.54
CA GLU A 32 11.31 15.64 10.29
C GLU A 32 10.51 15.21 9.04
N PRO A 33 11.14 14.82 7.91
CA PRO A 33 10.38 14.44 6.73
C PRO A 33 9.60 13.09 6.86
N TRP A 34 10.05 12.20 7.76
CA TRP A 34 9.35 10.95 8.08
C TRP A 34 8.16 11.16 9.04
N MET A 35 8.13 12.28 9.76
CA MET A 35 6.99 12.65 10.59
C MET A 35 5.73 12.83 9.75
N GLN A 36 5.83 13.43 8.56
CA GLN A 36 4.68 13.56 7.67
C GLN A 36 4.14 12.19 7.22
N VAL A 37 5.01 11.23 6.90
CA VAL A 37 4.60 9.85 6.57
C VAL A 37 3.84 9.23 7.73
N SER A 38 4.36 9.43 8.95
CA SER A 38 3.82 8.94 10.21
C SER A 38 2.47 9.55 10.56
N ASP A 39 2.30 10.86 10.37
CA ASP A 39 1.06 11.60 10.69
C ASP A 39 -0.10 11.11 9.82
N TRP A 40 0.13 10.87 8.53
CA TRP A 40 -0.89 10.33 7.64
C TRP A 40 -1.34 8.93 8.05
N LEU A 41 -0.43 8.09 8.53
CA LEU A 41 -0.78 6.77 9.08
C LEU A 41 -1.53 6.88 10.39
N HIS A 42 -1.16 7.83 11.25
CA HIS A 42 -1.88 8.11 12.50
C HIS A 42 -3.34 8.50 12.21
N LEU A 43 -3.56 9.39 11.24
CA LEU A 43 -4.91 9.76 10.79
C LEU A 43 -5.67 8.55 10.21
N ALA A 44 -5.04 7.75 9.35
CA ALA A 44 -5.67 6.55 8.80
C ALA A 44 -6.08 5.54 9.89
N ALA A 45 -5.26 5.37 10.93
CA ALA A 45 -5.52 4.50 12.05
C ALA A 45 -6.60 5.04 12.99
N GLY A 46 -6.58 6.36 13.27
CA GLY A 46 -7.46 6.99 14.26
C GLY A 46 -8.91 7.18 13.81
N ILE A 47 -9.21 7.07 12.51
CA ILE A 47 -10.57 7.22 12.02
C ILE A 47 -11.35 5.93 12.28
N ALA A 48 -12.19 5.96 13.31
CA ALA A 48 -13.06 4.85 13.67
C ALA A 48 -14.37 4.85 12.86
N GLU A 49 -14.91 6.03 12.53
CA GLU A 49 -16.22 6.19 11.90
C GLU A 49 -16.23 7.41 10.97
N VAL A 50 -16.98 7.32 9.86
CA VAL A 50 -17.37 8.46 9.03
C VAL A 50 -18.89 8.49 8.96
N LYS A 51 -19.52 9.59 9.38
CA LYS A 51 -20.97 9.74 9.35
C LYS A 51 -21.42 10.44 8.07
N TYR A 52 -22.10 9.71 7.21
CA TYR A 52 -22.83 10.27 6.07
C TYR A 52 -24.28 10.52 6.44
N ASN A 53 -24.84 11.63 5.95
CA ASN A 53 -26.22 12.02 6.23
C ASN A 53 -26.85 12.61 4.98
N SER A 54 -27.90 11.98 4.48
CA SER A 54 -28.58 12.39 3.25
C SER A 54 -29.72 13.39 3.43
N ARG A 55 -29.81 14.08 4.58
CA ARG A 55 -30.82 15.12 4.88
C ARG A 55 -30.93 16.26 3.87
N HIS A 56 -29.98 16.40 2.94
CA HIS A 56 -29.97 17.41 1.89
C HIS A 56 -30.37 16.87 0.50
N ASP A 57 -30.81 15.62 0.38
CA ASP A 57 -31.44 15.13 -0.85
C ASP A 57 -32.88 15.68 -0.95
N ASP A 58 -33.06 16.78 -1.66
CA ASP A 58 -34.36 17.43 -1.92
C ASP A 58 -35.26 16.66 -2.90
N GLY A 59 -35.10 15.33 -2.97
CA GLY A 59 -35.92 14.47 -3.84
C GLY A 59 -37.40 14.59 -3.46
N PRO A 60 -38.32 14.68 -4.45
CA PRO A 60 -39.74 14.83 -4.16
C PRO A 60 -40.23 13.60 -3.39
N MET A 61 -40.65 13.81 -2.14
CA MET A 61 -41.23 12.79 -1.26
C MET A 61 -42.48 12.18 -1.90
N TYR A 62 -42.35 11.00 -2.53
CA TYR A 62 -43.51 10.23 -2.98
C TYR A 62 -43.47 8.82 -2.41
N CYS A 63 -44.34 8.62 -1.41
CA CYS A 63 -45.06 7.38 -1.07
C CYS A 63 -44.26 6.09 -0.85
N GLU A 64 -43.42 6.03 0.20
CA GLU A 64 -43.04 4.84 0.98
C GLU A 64 -42.50 5.31 2.35
N PRO A 65 -42.29 4.44 3.37
CA PRO A 65 -41.55 4.85 4.57
C PRO A 65 -40.07 5.09 4.20
N ILE A 66 -39.78 6.30 3.75
CA ILE A 66 -38.45 6.78 3.32
C ILE A 66 -37.40 6.66 4.44
N GLY A 67 -37.82 6.67 5.71
CA GLY A 67 -36.93 6.61 6.88
C GLY A 67 -36.00 5.39 6.86
N PRO A 68 -36.52 4.15 6.95
CA PRO A 68 -35.70 2.94 6.91
C PRO A 68 -34.77 2.82 5.70
N TRP A 69 -35.21 3.26 4.52
CA TRP A 69 -34.38 3.25 3.31
C TRP A 69 -33.22 4.25 3.41
N ASN A 70 -33.49 5.48 3.86
CA ASN A 70 -32.46 6.49 4.11
C ASN A 70 -31.46 6.05 5.17
N ASP A 71 -31.94 5.46 6.27
CA ASP A 71 -31.07 4.97 7.35
C ASP A 71 -30.11 3.90 6.83
N ARG A 72 -30.61 2.96 6.01
CA ARG A 72 -29.78 1.92 5.39
C ARG A 72 -28.79 2.52 4.40
N ARG A 73 -29.22 3.45 3.55
CA ARG A 73 -28.36 4.13 2.59
C ARG A 73 -27.25 4.92 3.28
N ASP A 74 -27.58 5.61 4.36
CA ASP A 74 -26.64 6.40 5.13
C ASP A 74 -25.61 5.52 5.83
N ALA A 75 -26.04 4.37 6.40
CA ALA A 75 -25.14 3.38 6.98
C ALA A 75 -24.15 2.81 5.94
N ILE A 76 -24.66 2.41 4.78
CA ILE A 76 -23.87 1.87 3.68
C ILE A 76 -22.83 2.88 3.18
N ARG A 77 -23.24 4.13 2.96
CA ARG A 77 -22.33 5.19 2.49
C ARG A 77 -21.32 5.58 3.56
N SER A 78 -21.70 5.54 4.84
CA SER A 78 -20.79 5.76 5.97
C SER A 78 -19.66 4.74 5.99
N GLU A 79 -19.96 3.45 5.82
CA GLU A 79 -18.96 2.38 5.75
C GLU A 79 -18.05 2.53 4.53
N TYR A 80 -18.63 2.75 3.35
CA TYR A 80 -17.86 3.00 2.13
C TYR A 80 -16.89 4.17 2.29
N LEU A 81 -17.37 5.30 2.82
CA LEU A 81 -16.56 6.49 3.02
C LEU A 81 -15.47 6.27 4.06
N LEU A 82 -15.72 5.52 5.13
CA LEU A 82 -14.68 5.13 6.09
C LEU A 82 -13.49 4.45 5.40
N HIS A 83 -13.76 3.48 4.52
CA HIS A 83 -12.70 2.77 3.80
C HIS A 83 -12.04 3.63 2.72
N ALA A 84 -12.81 4.47 2.01
CA ALA A 84 -12.25 5.41 1.03
C ALA A 84 -11.33 6.44 1.68
N THR A 85 -11.73 7.00 2.82
CA THR A 85 -10.94 7.97 3.58
C THR A 85 -9.63 7.35 4.09
N ARG A 86 -9.67 6.13 4.65
CA ARG A 86 -8.46 5.41 5.06
C ARG A 86 -7.52 5.15 3.89
N LEU A 87 -8.05 4.73 2.73
CA LEU A 87 -7.26 4.55 1.51
C LEU A 87 -6.55 5.85 1.12
N LEU A 88 -7.25 6.98 1.12
CA LEU A 88 -6.69 8.28 0.76
C LEU A 88 -5.54 8.70 1.69
N TYR A 89 -5.71 8.55 3.01
CA TYR A 89 -4.63 8.87 3.95
C TYR A 89 -3.41 7.95 3.81
N VAL A 90 -3.61 6.65 3.58
CA VAL A 90 -2.51 5.73 3.28
C VAL A 90 -1.81 6.09 1.96
N CYS A 91 -2.55 6.51 0.92
CA CYS A 91 -1.95 7.05 -0.29
C CYS A 91 -1.08 8.29 -0.01
N CYS A 92 -1.56 9.22 0.82
CA CYS A 92 -0.76 10.39 1.23
C CYS A 92 0.54 9.98 1.94
N SER A 93 0.48 8.96 2.81
CA SER A 93 1.67 8.40 3.46
C SER A 93 2.68 7.83 2.44
N ILE A 94 2.23 7.04 1.47
CA ILE A 94 3.07 6.52 0.38
C ILE A 94 3.66 7.65 -0.48
N GLU A 95 2.87 8.65 -0.83
CA GLU A 95 3.32 9.83 -1.58
C GLU A 95 4.42 10.59 -0.85
N SER A 96 4.22 10.83 0.45
CA SER A 96 5.25 11.43 1.30
C SER A 96 6.49 10.55 1.37
N ALA A 97 6.34 9.24 1.57
CA ALA A 97 7.46 8.32 1.65
C ALA A 97 8.29 8.33 0.35
N VAL A 98 7.65 8.21 -0.81
CA VAL A 98 8.33 8.25 -2.12
C VAL A 98 9.13 9.54 -2.30
N ARG A 99 8.60 10.69 -1.87
CA ARG A 99 9.35 11.96 -1.90
C ARG A 99 10.59 11.93 -1.00
N GLN A 100 10.52 11.27 0.16
CA GLN A 100 11.69 11.10 1.03
C GLN A 100 12.74 10.18 0.44
N PHE A 101 12.32 9.09 -0.20
CA PHE A 101 13.26 8.13 -0.78
C PHE A 101 14.01 8.64 -2.01
N LEU A 102 13.32 9.38 -2.87
CA LEU A 102 13.84 9.76 -4.18
C LEU A 102 14.20 11.25 -4.26
N GLY A 103 13.76 12.06 -3.30
CA GLY A 103 13.77 13.51 -3.41
C GLY A 103 12.60 14.04 -4.24
N PRO A 104 12.34 15.37 -4.18
CA PRO A 104 11.18 16.00 -4.80
C PRO A 104 11.18 15.91 -6.34
N ASP A 105 12.36 15.92 -6.98
CA ASP A 105 12.48 15.98 -8.44
C ASP A 105 12.50 14.60 -9.10
N ALA A 106 13.07 13.59 -8.44
CA ALA A 106 13.12 12.25 -8.99
C ALA A 106 11.72 11.60 -9.08
N ALA A 107 10.81 11.91 -8.16
CA ALA A 107 9.42 11.44 -8.24
C ALA A 107 8.72 11.88 -9.54
N ARG A 108 9.04 13.09 -10.04
CA ARG A 108 8.58 13.57 -11.35
C ARG A 108 9.31 12.87 -12.50
N ALA A 109 10.62 12.69 -12.39
CA ALA A 109 11.44 12.04 -13.40
C ALA A 109 11.05 10.57 -13.68
N HIS A 110 10.57 9.85 -12.66
CA HIS A 110 10.12 8.46 -12.84
C HIS A 110 8.76 8.34 -13.53
N GLY A 111 8.10 9.43 -13.94
CA GLY A 111 6.82 9.38 -14.65
C GLY A 111 5.65 8.90 -13.77
N GLY A 112 5.74 9.12 -12.47
CA GLY A 112 4.67 8.86 -11.51
C GLY A 112 5.05 7.93 -10.36
N ILE A 113 4.23 7.97 -9.32
CA ILE A 113 4.50 7.31 -8.03
C ILE A 113 4.67 5.80 -8.12
N VAL A 114 3.93 5.12 -8.99
CA VAL A 114 4.03 3.66 -9.11
C VAL A 114 5.38 3.25 -9.69
N ARG A 115 5.87 3.99 -10.69
CA ARG A 115 7.19 3.70 -11.29
C ARG A 115 8.30 3.94 -10.28
N ALA A 116 8.17 4.98 -9.46
CA ALA A 116 9.05 5.23 -8.32
C ALA A 116 9.05 4.07 -7.30
N ILE A 117 7.88 3.58 -6.90
CA ILE A 117 7.74 2.39 -6.03
C ILE A 117 8.39 1.17 -6.68
N GLY A 118 8.14 0.95 -7.97
CA GLY A 118 8.75 -0.13 -8.75
C GLY A 118 10.27 -0.07 -8.74
N ALA A 119 10.86 1.10 -8.99
CA ALA A 119 12.30 1.28 -8.95
C ALA A 119 12.89 0.98 -7.56
N LEU A 120 12.25 1.49 -6.49
CA LEU A 120 12.70 1.31 -5.11
C LEU A 120 12.67 -0.15 -4.67
N VAL A 121 11.59 -0.86 -4.99
CA VAL A 121 11.36 -2.23 -4.48
C VAL A 121 11.97 -3.30 -5.38
N ALA A 122 12.03 -3.09 -6.70
CA ALA A 122 12.61 -4.05 -7.63
C ALA A 122 14.14 -4.07 -7.58
N GLY A 123 14.77 -2.92 -7.32
CA GLY A 123 16.23 -2.79 -7.20
C GLY A 123 16.82 -3.26 -5.86
N SER A 124 16.03 -3.92 -5.02
CA SER A 124 16.47 -4.35 -3.69
C SER A 124 16.34 -5.86 -3.50
N THR A 125 17.48 -6.52 -3.29
CA THR A 125 17.57 -7.94 -2.91
C THR A 125 17.14 -8.18 -1.47
N ALA A 126 17.13 -7.13 -0.64
CA ALA A 126 16.75 -7.16 0.77
C ALA A 126 15.24 -7.33 1.00
N VAL A 127 14.42 -7.04 -0.01
CA VAL A 127 12.96 -7.05 0.17
C VAL A 127 12.44 -8.47 0.07
N VAL A 128 12.08 -9.01 1.24
CA VAL A 128 11.16 -10.14 1.34
C VAL A 128 9.74 -9.60 1.14
N GLU A 129 9.04 -10.17 0.17
CA GLU A 129 7.64 -9.82 -0.05
C GLU A 129 6.78 -10.23 1.16
N PRO A 130 5.97 -9.31 1.72
CA PRO A 130 5.07 -9.67 2.82
C PRO A 130 4.07 -10.74 2.40
N ARG A 131 3.87 -11.72 3.27
CA ARG A 131 2.90 -12.80 3.05
C ARG A 131 1.52 -12.24 2.71
N GLY A 132 0.90 -12.75 1.65
CA GLY A 132 -0.45 -12.34 1.23
C GLY A 132 -0.48 -11.18 0.23
N TYR A 133 0.66 -10.53 -0.07
CA TYR A 133 0.72 -9.39 -0.98
C TYR A 133 0.26 -9.77 -2.39
N GLU A 134 0.83 -10.84 -2.96
CA GLU A 134 0.46 -11.39 -4.25
C GLU A 134 -1.05 -11.70 -4.33
N GLU A 135 -1.56 -12.44 -3.36
CA GLU A 135 -2.96 -12.85 -3.35
C GLU A 135 -3.89 -11.63 -3.29
N LEU A 136 -3.55 -10.62 -2.48
CA LEU A 136 -4.32 -9.39 -2.41
C LEU A 136 -4.28 -8.60 -3.72
N ALA A 137 -3.12 -8.47 -4.36
CA ALA A 137 -3.01 -7.81 -5.66
C ALA A 137 -3.89 -8.51 -6.71
N TRP A 138 -3.91 -9.85 -6.70
CA TRP A 138 -4.79 -10.64 -7.57
C TRP A 138 -6.27 -10.44 -7.25
N HIS A 139 -6.66 -10.41 -5.97
CA HIS A 139 -8.04 -10.15 -5.58
C HIS A 139 -8.50 -8.74 -5.95
N ILE A 140 -7.64 -7.72 -5.84
CA ILE A 140 -7.93 -6.37 -6.35
C ILE A 140 -8.17 -6.42 -7.86
N ALA A 141 -7.33 -7.14 -8.61
CA ALA A 141 -7.49 -7.27 -10.06
C ALA A 141 -8.83 -7.90 -10.45
N ILE A 142 -9.25 -8.96 -9.77
CA ILE A 142 -10.54 -9.64 -10.03
C ILE A 142 -11.71 -8.76 -9.60
N THR A 143 -11.72 -8.28 -8.35
CA THR A 143 -12.83 -7.51 -7.81
C THR A 143 -12.98 -6.17 -8.54
N GLY A 144 -11.88 -5.50 -8.88
CA GLY A 144 -11.89 -4.24 -9.62
C GLY A 144 -12.48 -4.38 -11.03
N ARG A 145 -12.23 -5.50 -11.74
CA ARG A 145 -12.88 -5.79 -13.03
C ARG A 145 -14.40 -5.88 -12.89
N GLY A 146 -14.88 -6.46 -11.79
CA GLY A 146 -16.31 -6.55 -11.49
C GLY A 146 -16.95 -5.20 -11.14
N CYS A 147 -16.15 -4.21 -10.72
CA CYS A 147 -16.64 -2.87 -10.36
C CYS A 147 -16.63 -1.90 -11.55
N ASN A 148 -15.70 -2.04 -12.49
CA ASN A 148 -15.56 -1.10 -13.62
C ASN A 148 -14.88 -1.75 -14.84
N ALA A 149 -15.54 -1.74 -15.99
CA ALA A 149 -15.01 -2.31 -17.24
C ALA A 149 -13.69 -1.65 -17.70
N SER A 150 -13.52 -0.35 -17.44
CA SER A 150 -12.27 0.38 -17.76
C SER A 150 -11.08 -0.09 -16.91
N PHE A 151 -11.33 -0.75 -15.78
CA PHE A 151 -10.28 -1.31 -14.92
C PHE A 151 -9.55 -2.48 -15.59
N LEU A 152 -10.17 -3.19 -16.53
CA LEU A 152 -9.53 -4.29 -17.25
C LEU A 152 -8.27 -3.83 -18.01
N GLY A 153 -8.36 -2.70 -18.72
CA GLY A 153 -7.21 -2.13 -19.43
C GLY A 153 -6.07 -1.76 -18.47
N ARG A 154 -6.41 -1.35 -17.25
CA ARG A 154 -5.44 -1.05 -16.19
C ARG A 154 -4.80 -2.31 -15.62
N VAL A 155 -5.57 -3.38 -15.40
CA VAL A 155 -5.01 -4.68 -14.98
C VAL A 155 -4.02 -5.21 -16.02
N LEU A 156 -4.33 -5.06 -17.30
CA LEU A 156 -3.38 -5.44 -18.36
C LEU A 156 -2.13 -4.56 -18.35
N ALA A 157 -2.27 -3.25 -18.12
CA ALA A 157 -1.12 -2.36 -17.95
C ALA A 157 -0.26 -2.74 -16.73
N ALA A 158 -0.86 -3.26 -15.66
CA ALA A 158 -0.14 -3.75 -14.48
C ALA A 158 0.81 -4.92 -14.79
N ALA A 159 0.58 -5.67 -15.87
CA ALA A 159 1.51 -6.72 -16.30
C ALA A 159 2.85 -6.16 -16.81
N SER A 160 2.92 -4.85 -17.11
CA SER A 160 4.16 -4.18 -17.53
C SER A 160 4.98 -3.60 -16.39
N VAL A 161 4.48 -3.61 -15.15
CA VAL A 161 5.23 -3.21 -13.95
C VAL A 161 5.82 -4.42 -13.24
N PRO A 162 6.97 -4.28 -12.55
CA PRO A 162 7.50 -5.35 -11.70
C PRO A 162 6.43 -5.82 -10.73
N PHE A 163 6.34 -7.13 -10.53
CA PHE A 163 5.27 -7.75 -9.74
C PHE A 163 5.10 -7.11 -8.35
N ARG A 164 6.22 -6.82 -7.67
CA ARG A 164 6.25 -6.16 -6.36
C ARG A 164 5.60 -4.77 -6.34
N ALA A 165 5.46 -4.11 -7.49
CA ALA A 165 4.78 -2.82 -7.66
C ALA A 165 3.39 -2.93 -8.29
N ALA A 166 3.01 -4.10 -8.82
CA ALA A 166 1.72 -4.30 -9.47
C ALA A 166 0.55 -4.11 -8.49
N GLY A 167 0.68 -4.58 -7.24
CA GLY A 167 -0.31 -4.35 -6.20
C GLY A 167 -0.53 -2.85 -5.94
N ALA A 168 0.55 -2.11 -5.68
CA ALA A 168 0.49 -0.66 -5.50
C ALA A 168 -0.13 0.04 -6.72
N PHE A 169 0.25 -0.35 -7.95
CA PHE A 169 -0.35 0.19 -9.17
C PHE A 169 -1.88 0.05 -9.18
N LEU A 170 -2.38 -1.17 -8.94
CA LEU A 170 -3.81 -1.44 -8.92
C LEU A 170 -4.54 -0.66 -7.83
N ALA A 171 -3.94 -0.53 -6.64
CA ALA A 171 -4.50 0.27 -5.55
C ALA A 171 -4.56 1.77 -5.92
N TYR A 172 -3.55 2.31 -6.61
CA TYR A 172 -3.58 3.68 -7.12
C TYR A 172 -4.64 3.89 -8.20
N GLU A 173 -4.90 2.89 -9.05
CA GLU A 173 -6.00 2.97 -10.01
C GLU A 173 -7.36 3.05 -9.32
N VAL A 174 -7.57 2.28 -8.23
CA VAL A 174 -8.77 2.41 -7.39
C VAL A 174 -8.88 3.82 -6.80
N ARG A 175 -7.78 4.35 -6.23
CA ARG A 175 -7.75 5.74 -5.72
C ARG A 175 -8.04 6.77 -6.81
N ASN A 176 -7.50 6.59 -8.01
CA ASN A 176 -7.71 7.53 -9.11
C ASN A 176 -9.17 7.54 -9.57
N GLN A 177 -9.84 6.39 -9.59
CA GLN A 177 -11.26 6.34 -9.88
C GLN A 177 -12.09 7.14 -8.86
N LEU A 178 -11.74 7.07 -7.58
CA LEU A 178 -12.37 7.91 -6.54
C LEU A 178 -12.12 9.39 -6.79
N ALA A 179 -10.86 9.77 -6.99
CA ALA A 179 -10.46 11.17 -7.16
C ALA A 179 -11.07 11.83 -8.42
N HIS A 180 -11.32 11.05 -9.47
CA HIS A 180 -11.94 11.53 -10.70
C HIS A 180 -13.47 11.39 -10.71
N GLY A 181 -14.10 10.92 -9.62
CA GLY A 181 -15.56 10.77 -9.54
C GLY A 181 -16.12 9.71 -10.50
N ILE A 182 -15.30 8.75 -10.92
CA ILE A 182 -15.71 7.66 -11.83
C ILE A 182 -16.55 6.62 -11.06
N VAL A 183 -16.31 6.49 -9.76
CA VAL A 183 -17.03 5.52 -8.92
C VAL A 183 -18.39 6.07 -8.53
N ARG A 184 -19.46 5.32 -8.86
CA ARG A 184 -20.80 5.58 -8.34
C ARG A 184 -20.85 5.18 -6.87
N LEU A 185 -21.36 6.07 -6.01
CA LEU A 185 -21.58 5.74 -4.60
C LEU A 185 -22.56 4.55 -4.48
N PRO A 186 -22.35 3.67 -3.50
CA PRO A 186 -23.29 2.60 -3.24
C PRO A 186 -24.66 3.15 -2.83
N ASP A 187 -25.70 2.40 -3.19
CA ASP A 187 -27.10 2.72 -2.93
C ASP A 187 -27.84 1.48 -2.41
N VAL A 188 -29.12 1.64 -2.08
CA VAL A 188 -29.96 0.55 -1.55
C VAL A 188 -30.84 -0.03 -2.66
N GLY A 189 -30.53 -1.27 -3.08
CA GLY A 189 -31.29 -2.06 -4.06
C GLY A 189 -30.99 -3.56 -4.00
N ASP A 190 -31.83 -4.39 -4.65
CA ASP A 190 -31.86 -5.85 -4.47
C ASP A 190 -30.58 -6.61 -4.87
N ASP A 191 -29.73 -6.02 -5.74
CA ASP A 191 -28.41 -6.58 -6.13
C ASP A 191 -27.24 -5.72 -5.59
N GLU A 192 -27.53 -4.71 -4.77
CA GLU A 192 -26.57 -3.68 -4.38
C GLU A 192 -25.81 -4.00 -3.09
N GLU A 193 -26.33 -4.87 -2.22
CA GLU A 193 -25.60 -5.30 -1.01
C GLU A 193 -24.33 -6.09 -1.37
N GLY A 194 -24.43 -6.97 -2.37
CA GLY A 194 -23.25 -7.63 -2.94
C GLY A 194 -22.30 -6.66 -3.65
N SER A 195 -22.83 -5.61 -4.29
CA SER A 195 -22.04 -4.57 -4.94
C SER A 195 -21.26 -3.72 -3.92
N LEU A 196 -21.92 -3.31 -2.83
CA LEU A 196 -21.30 -2.59 -1.72
C LEU A 196 -20.18 -3.41 -1.11
N GLN A 197 -20.45 -4.65 -0.72
CA GLN A 197 -19.46 -5.50 -0.07
C GLN A 197 -18.22 -5.66 -0.96
N ARG A 198 -18.40 -5.76 -2.28
CA ARG A 198 -17.31 -5.79 -3.26
C ARG A 198 -16.52 -4.48 -3.28
N GLN A 199 -17.19 -3.32 -3.30
CA GLN A 199 -16.54 -2.02 -3.28
C GLN A 199 -15.78 -1.75 -1.98
N VAL A 200 -16.40 -2.01 -0.82
CA VAL A 200 -15.76 -1.91 0.50
C VAL A 200 -14.54 -2.84 0.58
N SER A 201 -14.70 -4.10 0.14
CA SER A 201 -13.59 -5.05 0.10
C SER A 201 -12.47 -4.59 -0.83
N LEU A 202 -12.80 -4.00 -1.99
CA LEU A 202 -11.82 -3.45 -2.93
C LEU A 202 -11.00 -2.34 -2.26
N LEU A 203 -11.67 -1.37 -1.61
CA LEU A 203 -11.00 -0.29 -0.88
C LEU A 203 -10.13 -0.81 0.26
N ALA A 204 -10.64 -1.78 1.03
CA ALA A 204 -9.91 -2.39 2.14
C ALA A 204 -8.66 -3.16 1.67
N MET A 205 -8.78 -3.95 0.60
CA MET A 205 -7.65 -4.67 0.00
C MET A 205 -6.62 -3.70 -0.59
N SER A 206 -7.06 -2.66 -1.31
CA SER A 206 -6.17 -1.62 -1.83
C SER A 206 -5.42 -0.91 -0.71
N THR A 207 -6.10 -0.59 0.39
CA THR A 207 -5.47 0.01 1.58
C THR A 207 -4.42 -0.95 2.16
N ARG A 208 -4.75 -2.24 2.32
CA ARG A 208 -3.81 -3.24 2.82
C ARG A 208 -2.57 -3.35 1.95
N VAL A 209 -2.74 -3.44 0.64
CA VAL A 209 -1.64 -3.56 -0.32
C VAL A 209 -0.71 -2.36 -0.21
N LEU A 210 -1.24 -1.15 -0.11
CA LEU A 210 -0.41 0.04 0.09
C LEU A 210 0.33 0.02 1.43
N LEU A 211 -0.28 -0.42 2.53
CA LEU A 211 0.42 -0.57 3.81
C LEU A 211 1.58 -1.58 3.70
N LEU A 212 1.37 -2.71 3.03
CA LEU A 212 2.43 -3.70 2.77
C LEU A 212 3.52 -3.14 1.83
N THR A 213 3.14 -2.32 0.84
CA THR A 213 4.10 -1.59 0.00
C THR A 213 4.94 -0.63 0.83
N LEU A 214 4.33 0.14 1.74
CA LEU A 214 5.06 1.04 2.63
C LEU A 214 6.02 0.28 3.53
N GLN A 215 5.58 -0.86 4.08
CA GLN A 215 6.44 -1.75 4.87
C GLN A 215 7.65 -2.24 4.07
N MET A 216 7.46 -2.64 2.81
CA MET A 216 8.58 -3.01 1.92
C MET A 216 9.53 -1.83 1.69
N MET A 217 9.00 -0.63 1.43
CA MET A 217 9.81 0.57 1.22
C MET A 217 10.64 0.90 2.47
N ILE A 218 10.04 0.88 3.66
CA ILE A 218 10.74 1.09 4.94
C ILE A 218 11.85 0.05 5.12
N ALA A 219 11.56 -1.22 4.82
CA ALA A 219 12.57 -2.28 4.90
C ALA A 219 13.75 -2.04 3.95
N VAL A 220 13.50 -1.54 2.72
CA VAL A 220 14.57 -1.11 1.81
C VAL A 220 15.40 0.02 2.43
N HIS A 221 14.75 1.00 3.06
CA HIS A 221 15.45 2.14 3.65
C HIS A 221 16.38 1.72 4.77
N VAL A 222 15.86 0.94 5.72
CA VAL A 222 16.58 0.54 6.92
C VAL A 222 17.76 -0.37 6.56
N ASP A 223 17.62 -1.21 5.52
CA ASP A 223 18.70 -2.08 5.04
C ASP A 223 19.70 -1.36 4.11
N LYS A 224 19.33 -0.19 3.56
CA LYS A 224 20.19 0.69 2.75
C LYS A 224 20.40 2.05 3.45
N PRO A 225 21.11 2.10 4.59
CA PRO A 225 21.41 3.37 5.25
C PRO A 225 22.30 4.30 4.39
N ASP A 226 23.00 3.76 3.38
CA ASP A 226 23.98 4.49 2.54
C ASP A 226 23.40 5.09 1.24
N VAL A 227 22.09 5.37 1.14
CA VAL A 227 21.61 6.26 0.06
C VAL A 227 21.93 7.69 0.45
N VAL A 228 23.19 8.05 0.23
CA VAL A 228 23.69 9.42 0.15
C VAL A 228 22.82 10.16 -0.87
N LEU A 229 22.00 11.08 -0.39
CA LEU A 229 21.50 12.17 -1.23
C LEU A 229 22.70 13.09 -1.44
N ASP A 230 23.10 13.30 -2.70
CA ASP A 230 24.13 14.28 -3.06
C ASP A 230 23.84 15.61 -2.34
N ASP A 231 24.71 15.98 -1.40
CA ASP A 231 25.58 17.15 -1.52
C ASP A 231 26.56 17.20 -0.31
N ASP A 232 27.86 17.03 -0.60
CA ASP A 232 29.04 17.56 0.09
C ASP A 232 29.11 17.60 1.64
N ASP A 233 28.93 16.48 2.36
CA ASP A 233 29.56 16.32 3.68
C ASP A 233 29.85 14.84 3.99
N GLU A 234 31.13 14.50 4.05
CA GLU A 234 31.64 13.14 4.33
C GLU A 234 31.41 12.79 5.82
N PRO A 235 30.60 11.76 6.17
CA PRO A 235 30.37 11.43 7.56
C PRO A 235 31.49 10.55 8.13
N ALA A 236 31.83 10.83 9.39
CA ALA A 236 33.04 10.39 10.08
C ALA A 236 33.22 8.85 10.25
N PRO A 237 34.48 8.36 10.35
CA PRO A 237 34.83 6.93 10.23
C PRO A 237 34.30 5.97 11.32
N ALA A 238 33.68 6.47 12.39
CA ALA A 238 33.37 5.68 13.59
C ALA A 238 32.21 4.68 13.40
N HIS A 239 31.41 4.80 12.34
CA HIS A 239 30.25 3.92 12.11
C HIS A 239 30.60 2.62 11.36
N ARG A 240 31.74 2.57 10.64
CA ARG A 240 32.16 1.39 9.86
C ARG A 240 32.73 0.26 10.72
N GLU A 241 33.42 0.59 11.83
CA GLU A 241 34.08 -0.42 12.66
C GLU A 241 33.11 -1.28 13.48
N ARG A 242 31.93 -0.76 13.84
CA ARG A 242 30.93 -1.53 14.62
C ARG A 242 30.22 -2.63 13.82
N PHE A 243 30.16 -2.51 12.49
CA PHE A 243 29.53 -3.53 11.63
C PHE A 243 30.51 -4.59 11.13
N ALA A 244 31.80 -4.27 10.98
CA ALA A 244 32.83 -5.25 10.60
C ALA A 244 33.03 -6.34 11.67
N THR A 245 32.83 -6.00 12.95
CA THR A 245 32.97 -6.96 14.06
C THR A 245 31.84 -8.01 14.10
N LEU A 246 30.66 -7.71 13.52
CA LEU A 246 29.54 -8.66 13.50
C LEU A 246 29.62 -9.66 12.34
N HIS A 247 30.24 -9.29 11.22
CA HIS A 247 30.34 -10.15 10.02
C HIS A 247 31.49 -11.18 10.07
N LEU A 248 32.57 -10.91 10.80
CA LEU A 248 33.67 -11.89 10.97
C LEU A 248 33.32 -13.07 11.90
N ALA A 249 32.23 -12.96 12.69
CA ALA A 249 31.80 -14.02 13.61
C ALA A 249 30.96 -15.14 12.96
N ARG A 250 30.45 -14.95 11.73
CA ARG A 250 29.56 -15.93 11.06
C ARG A 250 30.18 -16.65 9.84
N GLY A 251 31.44 -16.37 9.50
CA GLY A 251 32.10 -16.91 8.30
C GLY A 251 32.95 -18.17 8.47
N ARG A 252 33.02 -18.79 9.66
CA ARG A 252 33.78 -20.04 9.85
C ARG A 252 32.84 -21.21 10.13
N ASN A 253 32.56 -21.95 9.06
CA ASN A 253 32.36 -23.41 9.01
C ASN A 253 31.21 -23.76 8.07
N ILE A 254 31.50 -23.94 6.78
CA ILE A 254 31.11 -25.16 6.06
C ILE A 254 32.26 -25.48 5.10
N GLY A 255 33.07 -26.46 5.49
CA GLY A 255 34.04 -27.07 4.60
C GLY A 255 33.32 -27.98 3.61
N VAL A 256 33.73 -27.90 2.34
CA VAL A 256 33.61 -29.02 1.42
C VAL A 256 34.96 -29.15 0.74
N GLY A 257 35.66 -30.24 1.05
CA GLY A 257 36.91 -30.63 0.42
C GLY A 257 36.71 -30.96 -1.05
N GLY A 258 37.77 -30.75 -1.84
CA GLY A 258 37.83 -30.96 -3.29
C GLY A 258 37.89 -32.45 -3.71
N PRO A 259 38.60 -32.83 -4.80
CA PRO A 259 39.55 -32.06 -5.60
C PRO A 259 39.28 -32.03 -7.11
N ALA A 260 40.03 -31.14 -7.76
CA ALA A 260 40.18 -30.95 -9.18
C ALA A 260 40.81 -32.16 -9.89
N GLY A 261 40.46 -32.33 -11.17
CA GLY A 261 41.07 -33.28 -12.09
C GLY A 261 41.10 -32.74 -13.52
N CYS A 262 42.17 -32.00 -13.82
CA CYS A 262 42.87 -31.76 -15.10
C CYS A 262 42.17 -31.55 -16.45
N VAL A 263 42.73 -30.55 -17.13
CA VAL A 263 42.58 -30.08 -18.52
C VAL A 263 43.30 -30.98 -19.54
N LYS A 264 42.84 -30.95 -20.80
CA LYS A 264 43.55 -30.95 -22.12
C LYS A 264 42.69 -31.77 -23.11
N VAL A 265 42.29 -31.32 -24.31
CA VAL A 265 42.71 -30.28 -25.27
C VAL A 265 41.46 -29.66 -25.87
#